data_AF-A0A4R3YLG7-F1
#
_entry.id   AF-A0A4R3YLG7-F1
#
_cell.length_a   1.000
_cell.length_b   1.000
_cell.length_c   1.000
_cell.angle_alpha   90.00
_cell.angle_beta   90.00
_cell.angle_gamma   90.00
#
_symmetry.space_group_name_H-M   'P 1'
#
loop_
_entity.id
_entity.type
_entity.pdbx_description
1 polymer ?
#
loop_
_entity_poly.entity_id
_entity_poly.type
_entity_poly.pdbx_seq_one_letter_code
_entity_poly.pdbx_strand_id
1 'polypeptide(L)'
;MDEFLRDIHTMIFKEWILIQDQSHCRIHLDEKHDNIIVIETNYSYSEIIFNRMNIIELSVTNTTTQEIEFYLHFQMKTMKHATELFKEMMDNIQQLVEKPKIKILLSCSGGLTTSYFASKLNEASQLLYYNYEITAIGYNELFNVGDQYDIIMLAPQISYMHAKVQEILKEQIVIKIPPHVFAKYDVAATLALIQSALDKKQSRKDQSSATPLPLQIATHNNTKILSLSIFRNSLRVHIAYRLYDEQNTILLDNEIIKPTTCIQDLYDVIDTVLLQYPDIHTVGISMPGIINDGCIVSANVNGLEDCNLLSLLNARYQQTFVFGNDVNTAAVGYYASQKKYTSLAFLFQPSNYFSGTGIIINGQLVRGRFHLAGETQYLPMDLSNDRISLAKTPEGALELVAKTITSIVSMVSPEVVILCCTMIPHIQELKKEMENYLPKQYIPEIIKVDDLQEYTLLGQLILCIEEQK
;
A
#
# COMPACT_ATOMS: atom_id res chain seq x y z
N MET A 1 -36.09 43.96 21.21
CA MET A 1 -36.93 43.35 20.17
C MET A 1 -38.30 43.14 20.78
N ASP A 2 -39.33 43.70 20.15
CA ASP A 2 -40.73 43.51 20.50
C ASP A 2 -41.04 41.99 20.59
N GLU A 3 -41.89 41.58 21.53
CA GLU A 3 -42.25 40.18 21.74
C GLU A 3 -42.83 39.57 20.46
N PHE A 4 -43.65 40.36 19.75
CA PHE A 4 -44.23 40.02 18.46
C PHE A 4 -43.20 39.72 17.37
N LEU A 5 -42.11 40.51 17.28
CA LEU A 5 -41.08 40.30 16.27
C LEU A 5 -40.27 39.02 16.53
N ARG A 6 -40.19 38.59 17.80
CA ARG A 6 -39.43 37.39 18.18
C ARG A 6 -40.07 36.11 17.65
N ASP A 7 -41.39 36.01 17.73
CA ASP A 7 -42.14 34.87 17.22
C ASP A 7 -41.95 34.74 15.70
N ILE A 8 -42.11 35.85 14.99
CA ILE A 8 -41.90 35.91 13.53
C ILE A 8 -40.47 35.51 13.17
N HIS A 9 -39.47 36.06 13.86
CA HIS A 9 -38.07 35.71 13.61
C HIS A 9 -37.78 34.23 13.85
N THR A 10 -38.37 33.63 14.88
CA THR A 10 -38.21 32.21 15.20
C THR A 10 -38.82 31.33 14.10
N MET A 11 -40.03 31.68 13.62
CA MET A 11 -40.67 31.00 12.49
C MET A 11 -39.84 31.11 11.21
N ILE A 12 -39.35 32.30 10.87
CA ILE A 12 -38.50 32.52 9.69
C ILE A 12 -37.20 31.71 9.81
N PHE A 13 -36.60 31.65 11.00
CA PHE A 13 -35.38 30.88 11.21
C PHE A 13 -35.58 29.38 11.02
N LYS A 14 -36.70 28.83 11.50
CA LYS A 14 -37.10 27.44 11.27
C LYS A 14 -37.20 27.12 9.78
N GLU A 15 -37.96 27.92 9.03
CA GLU A 15 -38.10 27.75 7.58
C GLU A 15 -36.76 27.93 6.85
N TRP A 16 -35.94 28.89 7.30
CA TRP A 16 -34.61 29.14 6.73
C TRP A 16 -33.67 27.93 6.87
N ILE A 17 -33.75 27.18 7.98
CA ILE A 17 -32.98 25.93 8.16
C ILE A 17 -33.46 24.87 7.16
N LEU A 18 -34.77 24.67 7.02
CA LEU A 18 -35.34 23.63 6.15
C LEU A 18 -35.01 23.81 4.67
N ILE A 19 -34.76 25.04 4.23
CA ILE A 19 -34.37 25.35 2.85
C ILE A 19 -32.85 25.32 2.62
N GLN A 20 -32.04 25.02 3.64
CA GLN A 20 -30.61 24.83 3.45
C GLN A 20 -30.38 23.53 2.65
N ASP A 21 -29.72 23.65 1.50
CA ASP A 21 -29.34 22.51 0.67
C ASP A 21 -27.83 22.24 0.82
N GLN A 22 -27.49 21.01 1.20
CA GLN A 22 -26.14 20.54 1.43
C GLN A 22 -26.06 19.10 0.90
N SER A 23 -25.12 18.84 -0.02
CA SER A 23 -24.99 17.55 -0.72
C SER A 23 -24.72 16.32 0.16
N HIS A 24 -24.47 16.52 1.46
CA HIS A 24 -23.99 15.50 2.40
C HIS A 24 -24.82 15.36 3.67
N CYS A 25 -25.97 16.05 3.79
CA CYS A 25 -26.89 15.89 4.92
C CYS A 25 -28.34 15.95 4.49
N ARG A 26 -29.21 15.25 5.23
CA ARG A 26 -30.66 15.27 5.02
C ARG A 26 -31.31 16.08 6.14
N ILE A 27 -31.82 17.25 5.79
CA ILE A 27 -32.57 18.14 6.71
C ILE A 27 -34.06 17.93 6.48
N HIS A 28 -34.80 17.61 7.55
CA HIS A 28 -36.25 17.41 7.47
C HIS A 28 -36.94 17.67 8.81
N LEU A 29 -38.26 17.79 8.82
CA LEU A 29 -39.05 17.83 10.06
C LEU A 29 -39.22 16.42 10.61
N ASP A 30 -39.21 16.29 11.94
CA ASP A 30 -39.57 15.03 12.59
C ASP A 30 -41.01 14.64 12.24
N GLU A 31 -41.24 13.34 12.02
CA GLU A 31 -42.54 12.82 11.57
C GLU A 31 -43.65 12.96 12.63
N LYS A 32 -43.28 13.09 13.90
CA LYS A 32 -44.22 13.13 15.04
C LYS A 32 -44.31 14.51 15.68
N HIS A 33 -43.26 15.32 15.58
CA HIS A 33 -43.16 16.61 16.26
C HIS A 33 -42.78 17.71 15.26
N ASP A 34 -43.75 18.56 14.93
CA ASP A 34 -43.53 19.66 13.99
C ASP A 34 -42.54 20.71 14.52
N ASN A 35 -42.27 20.74 15.81
CA ASN A 35 -41.33 21.66 16.44
C ASN A 35 -39.88 21.16 16.45
N ILE A 36 -39.59 20.00 15.83
CA ILE A 36 -38.25 19.42 15.74
C ILE A 36 -37.82 19.37 14.28
N ILE A 37 -36.64 19.91 13.99
CA ILE A 37 -35.92 19.65 12.74
C ILE A 37 -34.86 18.60 13.02
N VAL A 38 -34.79 17.58 12.17
CA VAL A 38 -33.77 16.53 12.20
C VAL A 38 -32.79 16.76 11.06
N ILE A 39 -31.49 16.67 11.37
CA ILE A 39 -30.40 16.67 10.41
C ILE A 39 -29.68 15.33 10.52
N GLU A 40 -29.77 14.53 9.47
CA GLU A 40 -29.13 13.21 9.39
C GLU A 40 -27.92 13.26 8.46
N THR A 41 -26.84 12.64 8.91
CA THR A 41 -25.69 12.27 8.08
C THR A 41 -25.37 10.80 8.30
N ASN A 42 -24.36 10.28 7.59
CA ASN A 42 -23.90 8.90 7.80
C ASN A 42 -23.24 8.67 9.18
N TYR A 43 -22.93 9.74 9.92
CA TYR A 43 -22.13 9.69 11.16
C TYR A 43 -22.76 10.48 12.32
N SER A 44 -23.77 11.31 12.07
CA SER A 44 -24.45 12.10 13.09
C SER A 44 -25.96 12.05 12.96
N TYR A 45 -26.62 12.09 14.12
CA TYR A 45 -28.03 12.37 14.25
C TYR A 45 -28.16 13.65 15.07
N SER A 46 -28.81 14.66 14.50
CA SER A 46 -28.84 16.00 15.08
C SER A 46 -30.27 16.51 15.15
N GLU A 47 -30.60 17.19 16.25
CA GLU A 47 -31.93 17.73 16.47
C GLU A 47 -31.87 19.24 16.72
N ILE A 48 -32.84 19.95 16.16
CA ILE A 48 -33.08 21.36 16.44
C ILE A 48 -34.50 21.49 16.96
N ILE A 49 -34.63 21.76 18.26
CA ILE A 49 -35.92 21.78 18.95
C ILE A 49 -36.34 23.22 19.18
N PHE A 50 -37.52 23.57 18.69
CA PHE A 50 -38.16 24.86 18.90
C PHE A 50 -39.14 24.76 20.08
N ASN A 51 -38.77 25.36 21.21
CA ASN A 51 -39.51 25.34 22.45
C ASN A 51 -40.34 26.61 22.68
N ARG A 52 -41.23 26.56 23.69
CA ARG A 52 -42.00 27.74 24.14
C ARG A 52 -41.06 28.88 24.54
N MET A 53 -41.56 30.12 24.49
CA MET A 53 -40.79 31.34 24.74
C MET A 53 -39.65 31.59 23.74
N ASN A 54 -39.72 30.99 22.54
CA ASN A 54 -38.71 31.12 21.48
C ASN A 54 -37.31 30.66 21.91
N ILE A 55 -37.26 29.59 22.71
CA ILE A 55 -36.01 28.90 23.05
C ILE A 55 -35.74 27.87 21.97
N ILE A 56 -34.52 27.86 21.45
CA ILE A 56 -34.07 26.95 20.41
C ILE A 56 -32.93 26.12 21.01
N GLU A 57 -33.01 24.81 20.87
CA GLU A 57 -31.99 23.85 21.30
C GLU A 57 -31.38 23.20 20.07
N LEU A 58 -30.06 23.11 20.05
CA LEU A 58 -29.26 22.49 19.00
C LEU A 58 -28.49 21.32 19.62
N SER A 59 -28.66 20.12 19.10
CA SER A 59 -27.93 18.93 19.53
C SER A 59 -27.33 18.18 18.35
N VAL A 60 -26.12 17.65 18.53
CA VAL A 60 -25.47 16.74 17.60
C VAL A 60 -25.00 15.51 18.37
N THR A 61 -25.54 14.35 17.99
CA THR A 61 -25.14 13.07 18.53
C THR A 61 -24.35 12.31 17.49
N ASN A 62 -23.17 11.83 17.87
CA ASN A 62 -22.38 10.94 17.05
C ASN A 62 -23.02 9.55 17.05
N THR A 63 -23.38 9.06 15.86
CA THR A 63 -24.08 7.76 15.73
C THR A 63 -23.18 6.57 16.01
N THR A 64 -21.86 6.71 15.87
CA THR A 64 -20.89 5.66 16.22
C THR A 64 -20.67 5.58 17.73
N THR A 65 -20.32 6.69 18.37
CA THR A 65 -19.95 6.71 19.80
C THR A 65 -21.16 6.80 20.72
N GLN A 66 -22.31 7.23 20.20
CA GLN A 66 -23.52 7.56 20.96
C GLN A 66 -23.32 8.72 21.96
N GLU A 67 -22.26 9.52 21.80
CA GLU A 67 -21.99 10.69 22.62
C GLU A 67 -22.54 11.97 21.98
N ILE A 68 -22.87 12.96 22.82
CA ILE A 68 -23.31 14.30 22.39
C ILE A 68 -22.06 15.15 22.18
N GLU A 69 -21.79 15.49 20.92
CA GLU A 69 -20.59 16.21 20.47
C GLU A 69 -20.80 17.73 20.45
N PHE A 70 -22.06 18.15 20.33
CA PHE A 70 -22.45 19.54 20.34
C PHE A 70 -23.81 19.68 21.02
N TYR A 71 -23.89 20.58 22.00
CA TYR A 71 -25.16 20.94 22.63
C TYR A 71 -25.14 22.41 23.00
N LEU A 72 -26.16 23.14 22.54
CA LEU A 72 -26.35 24.53 22.85
C LEU A 72 -27.84 24.86 22.90
N HIS A 73 -28.22 25.81 23.75
CA HIS A 73 -29.54 26.42 23.68
C HIS A 73 -29.46 27.94 23.71
N PHE A 74 -30.40 28.61 23.06
CA PHE A 74 -30.47 30.07 23.06
C PHE A 74 -31.90 30.55 22.86
N GLN A 75 -32.20 31.75 23.37
CA GLN A 75 -33.46 32.41 23.07
C GLN A 75 -33.31 33.30 21.84
N MET A 76 -34.29 33.28 20.94
CA MET A 76 -34.23 34.07 19.72
C MET A 76 -34.07 35.57 20.00
N LYS A 77 -33.02 36.18 19.45
CA LYS A 77 -32.70 37.61 19.57
C LYS A 77 -32.59 38.32 18.23
N THR A 78 -31.79 37.80 17.32
CA THR A 78 -31.61 38.32 15.96
C THR A 78 -31.36 37.15 15.01
N MET A 79 -31.77 37.32 13.75
CA MET A 79 -31.53 36.31 12.72
C MET A 79 -30.02 36.03 12.54
N LYS A 80 -29.19 37.09 12.54
CA LYS A 80 -27.73 36.96 12.40
C LYS A 80 -27.14 36.03 13.45
N HIS A 81 -27.45 36.25 14.73
CA HIS A 81 -26.95 35.43 15.82
C HIS A 81 -27.38 33.97 15.68
N ALA A 82 -28.66 33.72 15.39
CA ALA A 82 -29.18 32.37 15.20
C ALA A 82 -28.50 31.64 14.04
N THR A 83 -28.27 32.33 12.91
CA THR A 83 -27.58 31.75 11.76
C THR A 83 -26.09 31.50 12.00
N GLU A 84 -25.42 32.29 12.86
CA GLU A 84 -24.03 32.05 13.25
C GLU A 84 -23.91 30.78 14.10
N LEU A 85 -24.81 30.60 15.08
CA LEU A 85 -24.84 29.40 15.92
C LEU A 85 -25.19 28.13 15.12
N PHE A 86 -26.10 28.25 14.15
CA PHE A 86 -26.40 27.13 13.23
C PHE A 86 -25.20 26.76 12.36
N LYS A 87 -24.46 27.76 11.84
CA LYS A 87 -23.23 27.48 11.07
C LYS A 87 -22.19 26.76 11.92
N GLU A 88 -22.00 27.16 13.17
CA GLU A 88 -21.10 26.50 14.10
C GLU A 88 -21.50 25.04 14.35
N MET A 89 -22.80 24.76 14.50
CA MET A 89 -23.33 23.40 14.57
C MET A 89 -23.03 22.60 13.29
N MET A 90 -23.23 23.18 12.11
CA MET A 90 -22.94 22.53 10.83
C MET A 90 -21.44 22.26 10.64
N ASP A 91 -20.58 23.17 11.08
CA ASP A 91 -19.12 22.98 11.06
C ASP A 91 -18.71 21.83 11.99
N ASN A 92 -19.37 21.69 13.14
CA ASN A 92 -19.18 20.54 14.04
C ASN A 92 -19.61 19.23 13.37
N ILE A 93 -20.80 19.19 12.74
CA ILE A 93 -21.26 18.03 11.97
C ILE A 93 -20.23 17.65 10.88
N GLN A 94 -19.67 18.60 10.14
CA GLN A 94 -18.65 18.31 9.13
C GLN A 94 -17.34 17.75 9.72
N GLN A 95 -17.03 18.07 10.98
CA GLN A 95 -15.86 17.52 11.67
C GLN A 95 -16.10 16.09 12.18
N LEU A 96 -17.35 15.66 12.33
CA LEU A 96 -17.74 14.30 12.73
C LEU A 96 -17.57 13.26 11.63
N VAL A 97 -17.17 13.65 10.41
CA VAL A 97 -16.69 12.69 9.41
C VAL A 97 -15.59 11.87 10.07
N GLU A 98 -15.81 10.56 10.24
CA GLU A 98 -14.79 9.64 10.72
C GLU A 98 -13.58 9.72 9.78
N LYS A 99 -12.61 10.55 10.15
CA LYS A 99 -11.32 10.55 9.48
C LYS A 99 -10.69 9.21 9.81
N PRO A 100 -10.02 8.54 8.87
CA PRO A 100 -9.19 7.41 9.22
C PRO A 100 -8.15 7.86 10.25
N LYS A 101 -7.90 7.04 11.27
CA LYS A 101 -6.85 7.31 12.27
C LYS A 101 -5.51 7.43 11.57
N ILE A 102 -4.74 8.46 11.92
CA ILE A 102 -3.34 8.56 11.51
C ILE A 102 -2.54 7.61 12.40
N LYS A 103 -1.93 6.60 11.79
CA LYS A 103 -1.17 5.57 12.51
C LYS A 103 0.28 6.02 12.64
N ILE A 104 0.76 6.07 13.88
CA ILE A 104 2.10 6.56 14.25
C ILE A 104 2.86 5.44 14.97
N LEU A 105 4.06 5.15 14.48
CA LEU A 105 4.92 4.11 15.03
C LEU A 105 6.16 4.73 15.69
N LEU A 106 6.34 4.51 16.99
CA LEU A 106 7.59 4.82 17.67
C LEU A 106 8.50 3.60 17.64
N SER A 107 9.76 3.80 17.28
CA SER A 107 10.77 2.74 17.30
C SER A 107 11.99 3.14 18.14
N CYS A 108 12.45 2.22 18.98
CA CYS A 108 13.74 2.30 19.67
C CYS A 108 14.45 0.93 19.65
N SER A 109 15.56 0.77 20.39
CA SER A 109 16.30 -0.49 20.40
C SER A 109 15.49 -1.69 20.93
N GLY A 110 14.63 -1.51 21.93
CA GLY A 110 13.95 -2.62 22.62
C GLY A 110 12.45 -2.42 22.91
N GLY A 111 11.82 -1.37 22.39
CA GLY A 111 10.37 -1.11 22.52
C GLY A 111 9.89 -0.59 23.88
N LEU A 112 10.51 -0.97 25.00
CA LEU A 112 9.99 -0.70 26.36
C LEU A 112 9.76 0.79 26.69
N THR A 113 10.79 1.63 26.57
CA THR A 113 10.70 3.07 26.90
C THR A 113 9.76 3.81 25.94
N THR A 114 9.73 3.39 24.67
CA THR A 114 8.82 3.93 23.67
C THR A 114 7.37 3.54 23.91
N SER A 115 7.07 2.34 24.46
CA SER A 115 5.70 1.94 24.79
C SER A 115 5.08 2.82 25.87
N TYR A 116 5.86 3.19 26.90
CA TYR A 116 5.38 4.15 27.90
C TYR A 116 5.13 5.54 27.29
N PHE A 117 6.01 6.00 26.39
CA PHE A 117 5.81 7.28 25.72
C PHE A 117 4.59 7.26 24.79
N ALA A 118 4.39 6.16 24.05
CA ALA A 118 3.22 5.95 23.20
C ALA A 118 1.92 5.99 24.02
N SER A 119 1.88 5.40 25.22
CA SER A 119 0.71 5.50 26.12
C SER A 119 0.37 6.96 26.43
N LYS A 120 1.37 7.77 26.83
CA LYS A 120 1.17 9.20 27.10
C LYS A 120 0.68 9.98 25.89
N LEU A 121 1.20 9.65 24.70
CA LEU A 121 0.78 10.28 23.46
C LEU A 121 -0.67 9.89 23.10
N ASN A 122 -1.07 8.65 23.33
CA ASN A 122 -2.46 8.22 23.12
C ASN A 122 -3.42 8.92 24.10
N GLU A 123 -3.09 8.96 25.40
CA GLU A 123 -3.89 9.66 26.41
C GLU A 123 -4.07 11.14 26.03
N ALA A 124 -2.98 11.81 25.66
CA ALA A 124 -3.05 13.21 25.25
C ALA A 124 -3.78 13.40 23.91
N SER A 125 -3.64 12.46 22.97
CA SER A 125 -4.36 12.52 21.70
C SER A 125 -5.87 12.42 21.91
N GLN A 126 -6.31 11.53 22.82
CA GLN A 126 -7.71 11.45 23.23
C GLN A 126 -8.21 12.74 23.89
N LEU A 127 -7.44 13.28 24.85
CA LEU A 127 -7.81 14.52 25.55
C LEU A 127 -7.86 15.76 24.64
N LEU A 128 -7.04 15.77 23.58
CA LEU A 128 -6.95 16.87 22.62
C LEU A 128 -7.76 16.58 21.33
N TYR A 129 -8.56 15.51 21.31
CA TYR A 129 -9.38 15.09 20.17
C TYR A 129 -8.59 14.89 18.87
N TYR A 130 -7.30 14.53 18.97
CA TYR A 130 -6.52 14.08 17.82
C TYR A 130 -6.86 12.64 17.48
N ASN A 131 -7.19 12.40 16.20
CA ASN A 131 -7.49 11.08 15.69
C ASN A 131 -6.22 10.29 15.34
N TYR A 132 -5.35 10.10 16.33
CA TYR A 132 -4.08 9.39 16.20
C TYR A 132 -4.13 8.02 16.87
N GLU A 133 -3.42 7.06 16.29
CA GLU A 133 -3.15 5.76 16.90
C GLU A 133 -1.64 5.60 17.04
N ILE A 134 -1.13 5.68 18.27
CA ILE A 134 0.30 5.63 18.53
C ILE A 134 0.68 4.26 19.10
N THR A 135 1.61 3.58 18.46
CA THR A 135 2.16 2.29 18.92
C THR A 135 3.68 2.36 19.02
N ALA A 136 4.28 1.39 19.72
CA ALA A 136 5.73 1.34 19.89
C ALA A 136 6.27 -0.07 19.73
N ILE A 137 7.42 -0.17 19.06
CA ILE A 137 8.09 -1.44 18.77
C ILE A 137 9.62 -1.30 18.90
N GLY A 138 10.31 -2.44 18.91
CA GLY A 138 11.77 -2.49 18.72
C GLY A 138 12.18 -2.30 17.25
N TYR A 139 13.43 -1.91 17.03
CA TYR A 139 14.01 -1.73 15.69
C TYR A 139 13.89 -2.98 14.81
N ASN A 140 14.05 -4.18 15.39
CA ASN A 140 13.98 -5.43 14.64
C ASN A 140 12.62 -5.71 13.99
N GLU A 141 11.53 -5.12 14.51
CA GLU A 141 10.18 -5.25 13.94
C GLU A 141 9.83 -4.08 13.02
N LEU A 142 10.67 -3.04 12.94
CA LEU A 142 10.36 -1.79 12.24
C LEU A 142 9.99 -2.00 10.79
N PHE A 143 10.78 -2.78 10.08
CA PHE A 143 10.62 -3.00 8.65
C PHE A 143 9.54 -4.05 8.32
N ASN A 144 9.06 -4.78 9.32
CA ASN A 144 7.99 -5.78 9.18
C ASN A 144 6.59 -5.13 9.21
N VAL A 145 6.43 -4.06 9.99
CA VAL A 145 5.13 -3.40 10.16
C VAL A 145 5.09 -1.94 9.71
N GLY A 146 6.25 -1.33 9.43
CA GLY A 146 6.37 0.11 9.19
C GLY A 146 5.55 0.62 7.99
N ASP A 147 5.29 -0.22 7.00
CA ASP A 147 4.45 0.08 5.83
C ASP A 147 2.96 0.29 6.17
N GLN A 148 2.53 -0.18 7.34
CA GLN A 148 1.15 -0.05 7.84
C GLN A 148 0.89 1.28 8.55
N TYR A 149 1.93 2.10 8.73
CA TYR A 149 1.87 3.36 9.46
C TYR A 149 2.07 4.55 8.52
N ASP A 150 1.49 5.69 8.87
CA ASP A 150 1.66 6.94 8.12
C ASP A 150 2.97 7.64 8.50
N ILE A 151 3.31 7.57 9.79
CA ILE A 151 4.46 8.24 10.39
C ILE A 151 5.28 7.25 11.21
N ILE A 152 6.59 7.30 11.04
CA ILE A 152 7.58 6.54 11.80
C ILE A 152 8.46 7.52 12.57
N MET A 153 8.45 7.40 13.89
CA MET A 153 9.22 8.25 14.79
C MET A 153 10.38 7.45 15.42
N LEU A 154 11.60 7.82 15.05
CA LEU A 154 12.82 7.19 15.53
C LEU A 154 13.28 7.84 16.84
N ALA A 155 13.39 7.04 17.89
CA ALA A 155 13.96 7.48 19.16
C ALA A 155 15.45 7.88 18.99
N PRO A 156 15.98 8.75 19.88
CA PRO A 156 17.35 9.27 19.76
C PRO A 156 18.42 8.19 19.57
N GLN A 157 18.26 7.04 20.24
CA GLN A 157 19.21 5.93 20.23
C GLN A 157 19.40 5.30 18.84
N ILE A 158 18.38 5.39 17.97
CA ILE A 158 18.41 4.83 16.60
C ILE A 158 18.29 5.92 15.54
N SER A 159 18.37 7.20 15.92
CA SER A 159 18.18 8.33 15.02
C SER A 159 19.20 8.42 13.88
N TYR A 160 20.37 7.79 14.05
CA TYR A 160 21.39 7.67 13.00
C TYR A 160 20.93 6.79 11.82
N MET A 161 19.95 5.90 12.03
CA MET A 161 19.37 5.05 10.98
C MET A 161 18.35 5.80 10.10
N HIS A 162 18.09 7.07 10.35
CA HIS A 162 17.03 7.84 9.66
C HIS A 162 17.11 7.78 8.14
N ALA A 163 18.29 7.98 7.55
CA ALA A 163 18.48 7.92 6.09
C ALA A 163 18.12 6.53 5.54
N LYS A 164 18.66 5.47 6.15
CA LYS A 164 18.40 4.07 5.80
C LYS A 164 16.91 3.72 5.92
N VAL A 165 16.26 4.12 7.01
CA VAL A 165 14.83 3.86 7.22
C VAL A 165 13.97 4.60 6.20
N GLN A 166 14.29 5.87 5.89
CA GLN A 166 13.54 6.66 4.90
C GLN A 166 13.70 6.12 3.47
N GLU A 167 14.86 5.57 3.13
CA GLU A 167 15.09 4.93 1.82
C GLU A 167 14.35 3.60 1.66
N ILE A 168 14.21 2.84 2.75
CA ILE A 168 13.47 1.56 2.76
C ILE A 168 11.95 1.81 2.80
N LEU A 169 11.50 2.79 3.58
CA LEU A 169 10.09 3.13 3.80
C LEU A 169 9.76 4.45 3.09
N LYS A 170 9.85 4.42 1.75
CA LYS A 170 9.78 5.60 0.86
C LYS A 170 8.47 6.38 0.97
N GLU A 171 7.36 5.66 1.17
CA GLU A 171 6.02 6.25 1.24
C GLU A 171 5.69 6.81 2.62
N GLN A 172 6.46 6.45 3.65
CA GLN A 172 6.22 6.84 5.04
C GLN A 172 6.95 8.13 5.39
N ILE A 173 6.37 8.90 6.31
CA ILE A 173 7.05 10.06 6.91
C ILE A 173 7.96 9.54 8.02
N VAL A 174 9.28 9.64 7.86
CA VAL A 174 10.23 9.25 8.90
C VAL A 174 10.78 10.48 9.64
N ILE A 175 10.56 10.55 10.94
CA ILE A 175 10.91 11.69 11.81
C ILE A 175 11.91 11.23 12.89
N LYS A 176 12.90 12.07 13.20
CA LYS A 176 13.79 11.88 14.35
C LYS A 176 13.24 12.61 15.57
N ILE A 177 13.06 11.90 16.68
CA ILE A 177 12.66 12.54 17.95
C ILE A 177 13.90 13.21 18.56
N PRO A 178 13.88 14.53 18.85
CA PRO A 178 15.00 15.19 19.51
C PRO A 178 15.28 14.59 20.90
N PRO A 179 16.54 14.44 21.32
CA PRO A 179 16.90 13.86 22.61
C PRO A 179 16.21 14.52 23.81
N HIS A 180 16.09 15.85 23.80
CA HIS A 180 15.47 16.61 24.89
C HIS A 180 13.95 16.43 24.95
N VAL A 181 13.28 16.24 23.81
CA VAL A 181 11.84 15.93 23.72
C VAL A 181 11.59 14.53 24.28
N PHE A 182 12.38 13.54 23.82
CA PHE A 182 12.25 12.15 24.24
C PHE A 182 12.53 11.97 25.73
N ALA A 183 13.63 12.55 26.24
CA ALA A 183 14.04 12.38 27.64
C ALA A 183 13.05 12.95 28.66
N LYS A 184 12.27 13.96 28.26
CA LYS A 184 11.23 14.58 29.11
C LYS A 184 9.84 13.98 28.89
N TYR A 185 9.68 13.06 27.94
CA TYR A 185 8.37 12.63 27.45
C TYR A 185 7.50 13.83 27.06
N ASP A 186 8.08 14.80 26.36
CA ASP A 186 7.42 16.05 25.99
C ASP A 186 6.38 15.79 24.90
N VAL A 187 5.16 15.54 25.35
CA VAL A 187 3.99 15.24 24.50
C VAL A 187 3.66 16.42 23.58
N ALA A 188 3.66 17.64 24.10
CA ALA A 188 3.29 18.83 23.32
C ALA A 188 4.27 19.06 22.16
N ALA A 189 5.57 19.00 22.44
CA ALA A 189 6.59 19.12 21.40
C ALA A 189 6.50 17.98 20.36
N THR A 190 6.16 16.77 20.80
CA THR A 190 6.01 15.61 19.90
C THR A 190 4.81 15.74 18.97
N LEU A 191 3.65 16.18 19.49
CA LEU A 191 2.47 16.45 18.66
C LEU A 191 2.73 17.56 17.63
N ALA A 192 3.49 18.60 18.00
CA ALA A 192 3.89 19.65 17.06
C ALA A 192 4.81 19.12 15.95
N LEU A 193 5.71 18.18 16.26
CA LEU A 193 6.55 17.50 15.24
C LEU A 193 5.70 16.69 14.26
N ILE A 194 4.69 15.97 14.76
CA ILE A 194 3.76 15.18 13.94
C ILE A 194 3.00 16.09 12.97
N GLN A 195 2.40 17.18 13.47
CA GLN A 195 1.64 18.13 12.64
C GLN A 195 2.51 18.76 11.56
N SER A 196 3.70 19.27 11.92
CA SER A 196 4.62 19.89 10.96
C SER A 196 5.03 18.94 9.84
N ALA A 197 5.10 17.63 10.11
CA ALA A 197 5.46 16.64 9.11
C ALA A 197 4.29 16.30 8.17
N LEU A 198 3.06 16.27 8.69
CA LEU A 198 1.85 16.08 7.89
C LEU A 198 1.64 17.23 6.90
N ASP A 199 1.82 18.48 7.33
CA ASP A 199 1.69 19.66 6.48
C ASP A 199 2.68 19.65 5.30
N LYS A 200 3.92 19.19 5.56
CA LYS A 200 4.96 19.06 4.53
C LYS A 200 4.67 17.96 3.51
N LYS A 201 3.93 16.92 3.85
CA LYS A 201 3.58 15.83 2.92
C LYS A 201 2.44 16.21 1.99
N GLN A 202 1.46 16.98 2.47
CA GLN A 202 0.32 17.43 1.65
C GLN A 202 0.76 18.32 0.47
N SER A 203 1.87 19.05 0.60
CA SER A 203 2.43 19.89 -0.47
C SER A 203 3.26 19.14 -1.52
N ARG A 204 3.43 17.81 -1.41
CA ARG A 204 4.26 16.99 -2.32
C ARG A 204 3.50 15.93 -3.13
N LYS A 205 2.17 15.85 -3.02
CA LYS A 205 1.37 14.71 -3.55
C LYS A 205 1.15 14.68 -5.07
N ASP A 206 1.69 15.62 -5.83
CA ASP A 206 1.61 15.62 -7.29
C ASP A 206 2.94 15.18 -7.89
N GLN A 207 3.07 13.88 -8.21
CA GLN A 207 3.95 13.26 -9.23
C GLN A 207 4.52 11.91 -8.76
N SER A 208 3.82 10.82 -9.05
CA SER A 208 4.47 9.51 -9.22
C SER A 208 3.58 8.58 -10.06
N SER A 209 3.61 8.76 -11.38
CA SER A 209 3.30 7.67 -12.30
C SER A 209 4.63 7.06 -12.76
N ALA A 210 4.81 5.76 -12.51
CA ALA A 210 5.95 5.03 -13.07
C ALA A 210 5.88 5.11 -14.60
N THR A 211 7.02 5.35 -15.25
CA THR A 211 7.10 5.36 -16.72
C THR A 211 7.30 3.94 -17.22
N PRO A 212 6.53 3.48 -18.24
CA PRO A 212 6.70 2.14 -18.78
C PRO A 212 8.12 1.88 -19.28
N LEU A 213 8.61 0.65 -19.06
CA LEU A 213 9.92 0.24 -19.53
C LEU A 213 9.99 0.21 -21.07
N PRO A 214 11.12 0.64 -21.68
CA PRO A 214 11.27 0.57 -23.12
C PRO A 214 11.46 -0.89 -23.56
N LEU A 215 10.67 -1.34 -24.56
CA LEU A 215 10.87 -2.62 -25.22
C LEU A 215 12.03 -2.52 -26.24
N GLN A 216 13.11 -3.27 -26.01
CA GLN A 216 14.33 -3.21 -26.83
C GLN A 216 14.47 -4.38 -27.81
N ILE A 217 13.71 -5.46 -27.62
CA ILE A 217 13.66 -6.60 -28.52
C ILE A 217 12.56 -6.35 -29.56
N ALA A 218 12.87 -6.55 -30.84
CA ALA A 218 11.89 -6.48 -31.91
C ALA A 218 10.96 -7.70 -31.85
N THR A 219 9.82 -7.55 -31.17
CA THR A 219 8.74 -8.53 -31.14
C THR A 219 7.50 -7.93 -31.80
N HIS A 220 6.95 -8.65 -32.78
CA HIS A 220 5.66 -8.33 -33.36
C HIS A 220 4.60 -9.21 -32.71
N ASN A 221 3.53 -8.57 -32.26
CA ASN A 221 2.36 -9.24 -31.73
C ASN A 221 1.24 -9.07 -32.75
N ASN A 222 0.49 -10.13 -33.03
CA ASN A 222 -0.58 -10.08 -34.02
C ASN A 222 -1.96 -9.94 -33.36
N THR A 223 -2.03 -9.87 -32.03
CA THR A 223 -3.26 -9.88 -31.25
C THR A 223 -3.15 -8.97 -30.03
N LYS A 224 -4.26 -8.54 -29.42
CA LYS A 224 -4.19 -7.90 -28.11
C LYS A 224 -3.85 -8.91 -27.01
N ILE A 225 -2.95 -8.51 -26.12
CA ILE A 225 -2.50 -9.35 -24.98
C ILE A 225 -2.80 -8.62 -23.68
N LEU A 226 -3.57 -9.27 -22.81
CA LEU A 226 -3.77 -8.83 -21.43
C LEU A 226 -2.73 -9.52 -20.55
N SER A 227 -1.86 -8.75 -19.89
CA SER A 227 -0.89 -9.26 -18.92
C SER A 227 -1.33 -8.93 -17.51
N LEU A 228 -1.40 -9.92 -16.64
CA LEU A 228 -1.64 -9.78 -15.21
C LEU A 228 -0.38 -10.15 -14.45
N SER A 229 -0.07 -9.39 -13.42
CA SER A 229 0.99 -9.67 -12.44
C SER A 229 0.38 -9.69 -11.06
N ILE A 230 0.43 -10.86 -10.43
CA ILE A 230 0.04 -11.06 -9.04
C ILE A 230 1.33 -11.16 -8.24
N PHE A 231 1.49 -10.29 -7.24
CA PHE A 231 2.63 -10.38 -6.34
C PHE A 231 2.23 -9.93 -4.94
N ARG A 232 2.99 -10.39 -3.96
CA ARG A 232 2.80 -10.00 -2.57
C ARG A 232 3.89 -9.05 -2.15
N ASN A 233 3.50 -7.86 -1.70
CA ASN A 233 4.40 -6.91 -1.07
C ASN A 233 3.97 -6.75 0.39
N SER A 234 4.84 -7.18 1.32
CA SER A 234 4.52 -7.21 2.75
C SER A 234 3.22 -8.01 3.02
N LEU A 235 2.21 -7.38 3.62
CA LEU A 235 0.92 -7.98 3.93
C LEU A 235 -0.16 -7.79 2.84
N ARG A 236 0.15 -7.10 1.74
CA ARG A 236 -0.82 -6.81 0.68
C ARG A 236 -0.53 -7.62 -0.58
N VAL A 237 -1.60 -8.04 -1.24
CA VAL A 237 -1.57 -8.63 -2.57
C VAL A 237 -1.87 -7.53 -3.58
N HIS A 238 -1.00 -7.43 -4.57
CA HIS A 238 -1.10 -6.51 -5.69
C HIS A 238 -1.47 -7.32 -6.93
N ILE A 239 -2.51 -6.87 -7.64
CA ILE A 239 -2.95 -7.41 -8.93
C ILE A 239 -2.82 -6.29 -9.93
N ALA A 240 -1.66 -6.20 -10.56
CA ALA A 240 -1.41 -5.25 -11.64
C ALA A 240 -1.82 -5.89 -12.97
N TYR A 241 -2.46 -5.13 -13.84
CA TYR A 241 -2.85 -5.63 -15.15
C TYR A 241 -2.73 -4.56 -16.23
N ARG A 242 -2.25 -5.00 -17.38
CA ARG A 242 -1.91 -4.14 -18.51
C ARG A 242 -2.35 -4.77 -19.82
N LEU A 243 -3.04 -3.98 -20.64
CA LEU A 243 -3.48 -4.39 -21.98
C LEU A 243 -2.52 -3.80 -23.02
N TYR A 244 -1.97 -4.67 -23.85
CA TYR A 244 -1.13 -4.30 -24.98
C TYR A 244 -1.88 -4.52 -26.29
N ASP A 245 -1.75 -3.58 -27.22
CA ASP A 245 -2.19 -3.75 -28.61
C ASP A 245 -1.20 -4.59 -29.44
N GLU A 246 -1.50 -4.78 -30.72
CA GLU A 246 -0.69 -5.52 -31.68
C GLU A 246 0.67 -4.85 -31.94
N GLN A 247 0.79 -3.55 -31.67
CA GLN A 247 2.05 -2.80 -31.74
C GLN A 247 2.78 -2.76 -30.38
N ASN A 248 2.29 -3.50 -29.38
CA ASN A 248 2.76 -3.47 -27.99
C ASN A 248 2.60 -2.11 -27.29
N THR A 249 1.68 -1.27 -27.77
CA THR A 249 1.29 -0.03 -27.10
C THR A 249 0.37 -0.35 -25.93
N ILE A 250 0.54 0.36 -24.82
CA ILE A 250 -0.28 0.20 -23.62
C ILE A 250 -1.62 0.92 -23.83
N LEU A 251 -2.71 0.16 -23.82
CA LEU A 251 -4.09 0.69 -23.90
C LEU A 251 -4.73 0.88 -22.52
N LEU A 252 -4.32 0.07 -21.55
CA LEU A 252 -4.84 0.05 -20.19
C LEU A 252 -3.71 -0.32 -19.24
N ASP A 253 -3.63 0.34 -18.09
CA ASP A 253 -2.65 0.08 -17.05
C ASP A 253 -3.23 0.41 -15.68
N ASN A 254 -3.50 -0.61 -14.88
CA ASN A 254 -4.20 -0.48 -13.62
C ASN A 254 -3.67 -1.46 -12.58
N GLU A 255 -3.96 -1.16 -11.31
CA GLU A 255 -3.58 -2.00 -10.18
C GLU A 255 -4.73 -2.09 -9.17
N ILE A 256 -4.93 -3.28 -8.62
CA ILE A 256 -5.83 -3.54 -7.49
C ILE A 256 -5.00 -4.01 -6.30
N ILE A 257 -5.19 -3.37 -5.15
CA ILE A 257 -4.47 -3.70 -3.90
C ILE A 257 -5.47 -4.21 -2.87
N LYS A 258 -5.25 -5.45 -2.39
CA LYS A 258 -6.13 -6.12 -1.41
C LYS A 258 -5.31 -6.81 -0.32
N PRO A 259 -5.89 -7.06 0.87
CA PRO A 259 -5.21 -7.84 1.92
C PRO A 259 -5.07 -9.33 1.56
N THR A 260 -6.01 -9.87 0.78
CA THR A 260 -6.03 -11.24 0.28
C THR A 260 -6.58 -11.26 -1.15
N THR A 261 -6.33 -12.34 -1.89
CA THR A 261 -6.89 -12.52 -3.23
C THR A 261 -7.60 -13.86 -3.35
N CYS A 262 -8.50 -13.98 -4.30
CA CYS A 262 -9.18 -15.21 -4.64
C CYS A 262 -9.39 -15.28 -6.17
N ILE A 263 -9.81 -16.44 -6.66
CA ILE A 263 -10.08 -16.62 -8.09
C ILE A 263 -11.13 -15.65 -8.64
N GLN A 264 -12.08 -15.19 -7.81
CA GLN A 264 -13.08 -14.19 -8.22
C GLN A 264 -12.44 -12.86 -8.61
N ASP A 265 -11.33 -12.47 -7.97
CA ASP A 265 -10.63 -11.23 -8.33
C ASP A 265 -10.05 -11.30 -9.75
N LEU A 266 -9.57 -12.48 -10.16
CA LEU A 266 -9.11 -12.70 -11.53
C LEU A 266 -10.27 -12.68 -12.51
N TYR A 267 -11.41 -13.30 -12.16
CA TYR A 267 -12.61 -13.22 -12.99
C TYR A 267 -13.10 -11.79 -13.17
N ASP A 268 -13.13 -10.98 -12.11
CA ASP A 268 -13.60 -9.60 -12.18
C ASP A 268 -12.71 -8.75 -13.10
N VAL A 269 -11.38 -8.91 -13.00
CA VAL A 269 -10.43 -8.22 -13.90
C VAL A 269 -10.61 -8.68 -15.35
N ILE A 270 -10.59 -9.99 -15.58
CA ILE A 270 -10.69 -10.55 -16.94
C ILE A 270 -12.03 -10.19 -17.57
N ASP A 271 -13.16 -10.38 -16.88
CA ASP A 271 -14.50 -10.04 -17.37
C ASP A 271 -14.61 -8.55 -17.70
N THR A 272 -14.12 -7.67 -16.83
CA THR A 272 -14.15 -6.22 -17.04
C THR A 272 -13.38 -5.82 -18.29
N VAL A 273 -12.18 -6.37 -18.47
CA VAL A 273 -11.34 -6.03 -19.63
C VAL A 273 -11.90 -6.64 -20.92
N LEU A 274 -12.36 -7.89 -20.89
CA LEU A 274 -12.97 -8.55 -22.06
C LEU A 274 -14.27 -7.89 -22.52
N LEU A 275 -15.05 -7.31 -21.60
CA LEU A 275 -16.25 -6.52 -21.95
C LEU A 275 -15.89 -5.26 -22.73
N GLN A 276 -14.76 -4.63 -22.41
CA GLN A 276 -14.28 -3.42 -23.10
C GLN A 276 -13.51 -3.76 -24.39
N TYR A 277 -12.81 -4.89 -24.40
CA TYR A 277 -11.94 -5.34 -25.48
C TYR A 277 -12.21 -6.81 -25.84
N PRO A 278 -13.28 -7.11 -26.60
CA PRO A 278 -13.69 -8.49 -26.91
C PRO A 278 -12.72 -9.26 -27.82
N ASP A 279 -11.78 -8.56 -28.46
CA ASP A 279 -10.79 -9.09 -29.40
C ASP A 279 -9.47 -9.54 -28.72
N ILE A 280 -9.43 -9.56 -27.38
CA ILE A 280 -8.34 -10.19 -26.63
C ILE A 280 -8.41 -11.71 -26.80
N HIS A 281 -7.33 -12.27 -27.33
CA HIS A 281 -7.19 -13.72 -27.56
C HIS A 281 -6.27 -14.40 -26.54
N THR A 282 -5.31 -13.67 -25.97
CA THR A 282 -4.32 -14.22 -25.04
C THR A 282 -4.30 -13.44 -23.74
N VAL A 283 -4.31 -14.16 -22.62
CA VAL A 283 -4.19 -13.63 -21.28
C VAL A 283 -2.97 -14.25 -20.60
N GLY A 284 -1.99 -13.42 -20.29
CA GLY A 284 -0.82 -13.81 -19.52
C GLY A 284 -1.04 -13.57 -18.04
N ILE A 285 -0.70 -14.55 -17.20
CA ILE A 285 -0.81 -14.44 -15.74
C ILE A 285 0.53 -14.79 -15.12
N SER A 286 1.22 -13.78 -14.61
CA SER A 286 2.43 -13.94 -13.82
C SER A 286 2.07 -14.00 -12.33
N MET A 287 2.58 -14.99 -11.61
CA MET A 287 2.26 -15.17 -10.19
C MET A 287 3.37 -15.87 -9.40
N PRO A 288 3.38 -15.77 -8.06
CA PRO A 288 4.42 -16.37 -7.24
C PRO A 288 4.28 -17.89 -7.20
N GLY A 289 5.40 -18.57 -7.43
CA GLY A 289 5.61 -19.97 -7.09
C GLY A 289 5.78 -20.98 -8.23
N ILE A 290 5.54 -22.23 -7.85
CA ILE A 290 5.56 -23.54 -8.54
C ILE A 290 4.66 -23.74 -9.75
N ILE A 291 4.92 -23.23 -10.96
CA ILE A 291 4.01 -23.47 -12.10
C ILE A 291 4.49 -24.63 -12.97
N ASN A 292 3.70 -25.71 -13.05
CA ASN A 292 3.98 -26.88 -13.91
C ASN A 292 2.72 -27.27 -14.70
N ASP A 293 2.76 -27.20 -16.03
CA ASP A 293 1.63 -27.51 -16.93
C ASP A 293 0.30 -26.82 -16.54
N GLY A 294 0.37 -25.55 -16.11
CA GLY A 294 -0.79 -24.77 -15.66
C GLY A 294 -1.37 -25.17 -14.29
N CYS A 295 -0.79 -26.19 -13.65
CA CYS A 295 -1.05 -26.53 -12.26
C CYS A 295 -0.07 -25.77 -11.37
N ILE A 296 -0.59 -25.08 -10.37
CA ILE A 296 0.25 -24.42 -9.39
C ILE A 296 0.52 -25.41 -8.27
N VAL A 297 1.76 -25.91 -8.24
CA VAL A 297 2.26 -26.90 -7.28
C VAL A 297 2.55 -26.23 -5.92
N SER A 298 2.77 -24.91 -5.92
CA SER A 298 2.95 -24.10 -4.72
C SER A 298 2.52 -22.68 -5.04
N ALA A 299 1.28 -22.32 -4.68
CA ALA A 299 0.80 -20.94 -4.77
C ALA A 299 1.01 -20.34 -3.39
N ASN A 300 1.94 -19.41 -3.27
CA ASN A 300 2.18 -18.69 -2.02
C ASN A 300 1.21 -17.50 -1.85
N VAL A 301 0.00 -17.71 -2.33
CA VAL A 301 -1.07 -16.73 -2.44
C VAL A 301 -2.32 -17.34 -1.83
N ASN A 302 -2.58 -16.96 -0.57
CA ASN A 302 -3.77 -17.39 0.17
C ASN A 302 -5.02 -17.19 -0.69
N GLY A 303 -5.76 -18.28 -0.97
CA GLY A 303 -6.97 -18.27 -1.79
C GLY A 303 -6.83 -18.84 -3.20
N LEU A 304 -5.60 -19.18 -3.65
CA LEU A 304 -5.32 -19.87 -4.93
C LEU A 304 -4.54 -21.18 -4.75
N GLU A 305 -4.35 -21.63 -3.51
CA GLU A 305 -3.65 -22.87 -3.13
C GLU A 305 -4.38 -24.11 -3.68
N ASP A 306 -3.62 -25.09 -4.17
CA ASP A 306 -4.10 -26.40 -4.67
C ASP A 306 -5.20 -26.35 -5.75
N CYS A 307 -5.38 -25.20 -6.41
CA CYS A 307 -6.37 -25.02 -7.47
C CYS A 307 -5.73 -25.22 -8.86
N ASN A 308 -6.37 -26.04 -9.70
CA ASN A 308 -6.02 -26.12 -11.12
C ASN A 308 -6.59 -24.88 -11.85
N LEU A 309 -5.88 -23.75 -11.73
CA LEU A 309 -6.32 -22.48 -12.30
C LEU A 309 -6.52 -22.56 -13.80
N LEU A 310 -5.63 -23.24 -14.52
CA LEU A 310 -5.77 -23.42 -15.96
C LEU A 310 -7.11 -24.10 -16.31
N SER A 311 -7.49 -25.15 -15.57
CA SER A 311 -8.78 -25.83 -15.80
C SER A 311 -9.98 -24.94 -15.48
N LEU A 312 -9.90 -24.14 -14.40
CA LEU A 312 -10.97 -23.21 -14.04
C LEU A 312 -11.14 -22.10 -15.08
N LEU A 313 -10.03 -21.51 -15.54
CA LEU A 313 -10.04 -20.46 -16.56
C LEU A 313 -10.50 -21.02 -17.91
N ASN A 314 -10.00 -22.16 -18.34
CA ASN A 314 -10.41 -22.81 -19.61
C ASN A 314 -11.89 -23.26 -19.61
N ALA A 315 -12.46 -23.54 -18.44
CA ALA A 315 -13.89 -23.86 -18.33
C ALA A 315 -14.79 -22.63 -18.53
N ARG A 316 -14.28 -21.42 -18.26
CA ARG A 316 -15.04 -20.16 -18.31
C ARG A 316 -14.76 -19.33 -19.57
N TYR A 317 -13.54 -19.39 -20.08
CA TYR A 317 -13.03 -18.48 -21.10
C TYR A 317 -12.57 -19.23 -22.35
N GLN A 318 -12.64 -18.55 -23.50
CA GLN A 318 -12.12 -19.06 -24.78
C GLN A 318 -10.70 -18.55 -25.08
N GLN A 319 -10.20 -17.63 -24.25
CA GLN A 319 -8.85 -17.08 -24.34
C GLN A 319 -7.80 -18.16 -24.06
N THR A 320 -6.63 -18.00 -24.68
CA THR A 320 -5.44 -18.79 -24.33
C THR A 320 -4.78 -18.20 -23.09
N PHE A 321 -4.51 -19.02 -22.08
CA PHE A 321 -3.86 -18.61 -20.84
C PHE A 321 -2.40 -19.03 -20.81
N VAL A 322 -1.50 -18.06 -20.61
CA VAL A 322 -0.06 -18.29 -20.46
C VAL A 322 0.34 -17.96 -19.04
N PHE A 323 0.92 -18.92 -18.33
CA PHE A 323 1.33 -18.75 -16.95
C PHE A 323 2.83 -18.53 -16.81
N GLY A 324 3.21 -17.54 -16.00
CA GLY A 324 4.60 -17.21 -15.67
C GLY A 324 4.85 -17.18 -14.16
N ASN A 325 6.03 -17.59 -13.75
CA ASN A 325 6.51 -17.35 -12.38
C ASN A 325 6.98 -15.89 -12.28
N ASP A 326 6.55 -15.17 -11.25
CA ASP A 326 6.86 -13.74 -11.04
C ASP A 326 8.32 -13.35 -11.27
N VAL A 327 9.27 -14.07 -10.67
CA VAL A 327 10.71 -13.74 -10.82
C VAL A 327 11.26 -14.13 -12.19
N ASN A 328 10.84 -15.28 -12.74
CA ASN A 328 11.21 -15.67 -14.10
C ASN A 328 10.71 -14.65 -15.13
N THR A 329 9.47 -14.23 -14.99
CA THR A 329 8.85 -13.21 -15.83
C THR A 329 9.59 -11.88 -15.69
N ALA A 330 9.93 -11.45 -14.46
CA ALA A 330 10.75 -10.25 -14.26
C ALA A 330 12.13 -10.34 -14.93
N ALA A 331 12.80 -11.51 -14.89
CA ALA A 331 14.06 -11.71 -15.62
C ALA A 331 13.88 -11.52 -17.13
N VAL A 332 12.82 -12.10 -17.71
CA VAL A 332 12.49 -11.95 -19.14
C VAL A 332 12.22 -10.48 -19.47
N GLY A 333 11.44 -9.78 -18.65
CA GLY A 333 11.17 -8.35 -18.86
C GLY A 333 12.42 -7.49 -18.76
N TYR A 334 13.28 -7.73 -17.78
CA TYR A 334 14.56 -7.03 -17.68
C TYR A 334 15.40 -7.28 -18.93
N TYR A 335 15.55 -8.53 -19.34
CA TYR A 335 16.29 -8.90 -20.54
C TYR A 335 15.74 -8.22 -21.80
N ALA A 336 14.41 -8.17 -21.94
CA ALA A 336 13.73 -7.53 -23.07
C ALA A 336 13.84 -6.01 -23.10
N SER A 337 14.12 -5.38 -21.95
CA SER A 337 14.28 -3.93 -21.81
C SER A 337 15.68 -3.40 -22.13
N GLN A 338 16.63 -4.29 -22.48
CA GLN A 338 18.05 -3.96 -22.61
C GLN A 338 18.73 -4.73 -23.76
N LYS A 339 19.95 -4.34 -24.12
CA LYS A 339 20.79 -4.98 -25.17
C LYS A 339 22.24 -5.26 -24.74
N LYS A 340 22.56 -5.07 -23.46
CA LYS A 340 23.92 -5.15 -22.90
C LYS A 340 24.33 -6.58 -22.54
N TYR A 341 23.41 -7.34 -21.95
CA TYR A 341 23.69 -8.67 -21.39
C TYR A 341 22.88 -9.74 -22.11
N THR A 342 23.50 -10.91 -22.24
CA THR A 342 22.91 -12.13 -22.80
C THR A 342 22.68 -13.20 -21.74
N SER A 343 23.43 -13.15 -20.64
CA SER A 343 23.30 -14.08 -19.52
C SER A 343 23.21 -13.32 -18.19
N LEU A 344 22.08 -13.40 -17.51
CA LEU A 344 21.81 -12.66 -16.27
C LEU A 344 21.05 -13.49 -15.25
N ALA A 345 21.15 -13.10 -13.98
CA ALA A 345 20.28 -13.61 -12.91
C ALA A 345 19.51 -12.46 -12.27
N PHE A 346 18.18 -12.54 -12.27
CA PHE A 346 17.31 -11.59 -11.58
C PHE A 346 16.90 -12.20 -10.24
N LEU A 347 17.42 -11.65 -9.14
CA LEU A 347 17.11 -12.07 -7.78
C LEU A 347 16.09 -11.12 -7.16
N PHE A 348 14.93 -11.67 -6.78
CA PHE A 348 13.95 -10.97 -5.97
C PHE A 348 13.99 -11.49 -4.53
N GLN A 349 14.28 -10.62 -3.57
CA GLN A 349 14.29 -10.92 -2.13
C GLN A 349 13.29 -10.00 -1.39
N PRO A 350 12.07 -10.48 -1.11
CA PRO A 350 11.10 -9.77 -0.28
C PRO A 350 11.49 -9.82 1.22
N SER A 351 10.89 -8.95 2.03
CA SER A 351 11.23 -8.78 3.46
C SER A 351 10.64 -9.82 4.41
N ASN A 352 9.62 -10.57 3.99
CA ASN A 352 8.94 -11.56 4.83
C ASN A 352 8.56 -12.81 4.04
N TYR A 353 9.36 -13.15 3.03
CA TYR A 353 9.09 -14.30 2.16
C TYR A 353 10.37 -14.92 1.60
N PHE A 354 10.24 -16.09 0.98
CA PHE A 354 11.31 -16.72 0.23
C PHE A 354 11.67 -15.90 -1.02
N SER A 355 12.95 -15.88 -1.37
CA SER A 355 13.40 -15.32 -2.64
C SER A 355 13.17 -16.28 -3.80
N GLY A 356 13.12 -15.71 -5.00
CA GLY A 356 13.21 -16.43 -6.26
C GLY A 356 14.32 -15.84 -7.12
N THR A 357 14.82 -16.60 -8.09
CA THR A 357 15.80 -16.14 -9.07
C THR A 357 15.39 -16.53 -10.48
N GLY A 358 15.12 -15.56 -11.34
CA GLY A 358 14.97 -15.82 -12.77
C GLY A 358 16.34 -15.83 -13.44
N ILE A 359 16.65 -16.90 -14.19
CA ILE A 359 17.98 -17.09 -14.78
C ILE A 359 17.85 -17.12 -16.30
N ILE A 360 18.59 -16.24 -16.98
CA ILE A 360 18.69 -16.21 -18.45
C ILE A 360 20.11 -16.55 -18.83
N ILE A 361 20.27 -17.50 -19.76
CA ILE A 361 21.57 -17.92 -20.30
C ILE A 361 21.50 -17.88 -21.82
N ASN A 362 22.40 -17.14 -22.45
CA ASN A 362 22.44 -16.92 -23.89
C ASN A 362 21.08 -16.51 -24.48
N GLY A 363 20.38 -15.62 -23.76
CA GLY A 363 19.06 -15.10 -24.15
C GLY A 363 17.89 -16.05 -23.93
N GLN A 364 18.10 -17.20 -23.27
CA GLN A 364 17.04 -18.17 -22.98
C GLN A 364 16.77 -18.27 -21.48
N LEU A 365 15.49 -18.25 -21.10
CA LEU A 365 15.06 -18.48 -19.73
C LEU A 365 15.31 -19.94 -19.32
N VAL A 366 16.06 -20.14 -18.23
CA VAL A 366 16.34 -21.45 -17.65
C VAL A 366 15.23 -21.80 -16.66
N ARG A 367 14.35 -22.71 -17.06
CA ARG A 367 13.24 -23.20 -16.20
C ARG A 367 13.63 -24.42 -15.36
N GLY A 368 14.53 -25.26 -15.86
CA GLY A 368 14.89 -26.53 -15.24
C GLY A 368 13.75 -27.57 -15.28
N ARG A 369 14.03 -28.78 -14.80
CA ARG A 369 13.02 -29.86 -14.72
C ARG A 369 11.95 -29.47 -13.69
N PHE A 370 10.68 -29.62 -14.08
CA PHE A 370 9.51 -29.19 -13.27
C PHE A 370 9.55 -27.73 -12.82
N HIS A 371 10.18 -26.85 -13.63
CA HIS A 371 10.24 -25.41 -13.36
C HIS A 371 10.92 -25.02 -12.03
N LEU A 372 11.81 -25.87 -11.51
CA LEU A 372 12.47 -25.67 -10.21
C LEU A 372 13.71 -24.75 -10.27
N ALA A 373 14.23 -24.42 -11.45
CA ALA A 373 15.43 -23.60 -11.53
C ALA A 373 15.17 -22.22 -10.93
N GLY A 374 16.08 -21.78 -10.05
CA GLY A 374 15.98 -20.46 -9.41
C GLY A 374 15.16 -20.41 -8.12
N GLU A 375 14.55 -21.52 -7.71
CA GLU A 375 13.83 -21.65 -6.43
C GLU A 375 14.81 -21.65 -5.25
N THR A 376 15.20 -20.47 -4.78
CA THR A 376 16.31 -20.30 -3.82
C THR A 376 16.01 -20.92 -2.46
N GLN A 377 14.72 -21.12 -2.12
CA GLN A 377 14.26 -21.75 -0.89
C GLN A 377 14.86 -23.15 -0.66
N TYR A 378 15.22 -23.86 -1.73
CA TYR A 378 15.82 -25.19 -1.66
C TYR A 378 17.36 -25.17 -1.59
N LEU A 379 18.01 -23.99 -1.65
CA LEU A 379 19.46 -23.93 -1.50
C LEU A 379 19.88 -24.40 -0.09
N PRO A 380 20.84 -25.34 0.03
CA PRO A 380 21.32 -25.83 1.32
C PRO A 380 22.33 -24.84 1.92
N MET A 381 21.84 -23.66 2.34
CA MET A 381 22.69 -22.60 2.89
C MET A 381 22.85 -22.75 4.40
N ASP A 382 24.09 -22.58 4.87
CA ASP A 382 24.41 -22.38 6.28
C ASP A 382 24.21 -20.90 6.63
N LEU A 383 23.12 -20.57 7.34
CA LEU A 383 22.70 -19.21 7.66
C LEU A 383 22.71 -19.01 9.18
N SER A 384 22.99 -17.79 9.64
CA SER A 384 22.99 -17.46 11.08
C SER A 384 21.61 -17.58 11.74
N ASN A 385 20.54 -17.50 10.93
CA ASN A 385 19.16 -17.67 11.35
C ASN A 385 18.31 -18.17 10.16
N ASP A 386 17.02 -18.43 10.38
CA ASP A 386 16.12 -18.81 9.30
C ASP A 386 15.95 -17.67 8.26
N ARG A 387 15.64 -18.05 7.02
CA ARG A 387 15.55 -17.14 5.87
C ARG A 387 14.54 -16.01 6.08
N ILE A 388 13.40 -16.32 6.68
CA ILE A 388 12.32 -15.34 6.87
C ILE A 388 12.74 -14.33 7.93
N SER A 389 13.35 -14.77 9.03
CA SER A 389 13.88 -13.88 10.06
C SER A 389 15.00 -12.97 9.53
N LEU A 390 15.92 -13.50 8.72
CA LEU A 390 16.98 -12.71 8.12
C LEU A 390 16.43 -11.65 7.16
N ALA A 391 15.44 -12.00 6.34
CA ALA A 391 14.84 -11.10 5.36
C ALA A 391 14.16 -9.87 5.98
N LYS A 392 13.75 -9.91 7.26
CA LYS A 392 13.03 -8.83 7.95
C LYS A 392 13.88 -7.62 8.31
N THR A 393 15.20 -7.76 8.30
CA THR A 393 16.11 -6.69 8.70
C THR A 393 17.13 -6.42 7.61
N PRO A 394 17.61 -5.18 7.45
CA PRO A 394 18.68 -4.89 6.51
C PRO A 394 19.95 -5.69 6.78
N GLU A 395 20.29 -5.88 8.06
CA GLU A 395 21.49 -6.60 8.47
C GLU A 395 21.40 -8.10 8.14
N GLY A 396 20.26 -8.73 8.42
CA GLY A 396 20.03 -10.13 8.04
C GLY A 396 19.90 -10.32 6.53
N ALA A 397 19.28 -9.36 5.82
CA ALA A 397 19.13 -9.41 4.38
C ALA A 397 20.49 -9.39 3.66
N LEU A 398 21.50 -8.67 4.18
CA LEU A 398 22.85 -8.67 3.63
C LEU A 398 23.46 -10.08 3.60
N GLU A 399 23.42 -10.82 4.72
CA GLU A 399 23.92 -12.20 4.77
C GLU A 399 23.16 -13.10 3.79
N LEU A 400 21.82 -13.04 3.86
CA LEU A 400 20.94 -13.90 3.06
C LEU A 400 21.16 -13.70 1.57
N VAL A 401 21.18 -12.45 1.11
CA VAL A 401 21.37 -12.11 -0.30
C VAL A 401 22.81 -12.38 -0.74
N ALA A 402 23.81 -12.08 0.08
CA ALA A 402 25.22 -12.35 -0.26
C ALA A 402 25.48 -13.85 -0.51
N LYS A 403 25.01 -14.72 0.39
CA LYS A 403 25.15 -16.18 0.25
C LYS A 403 24.32 -16.73 -0.91
N THR A 404 23.13 -16.16 -1.15
CA THR A 404 22.30 -16.53 -2.32
C THR A 404 23.00 -16.19 -3.64
N ILE A 405 23.51 -14.95 -3.78
CA ILE A 405 24.24 -14.54 -4.98
C ILE A 405 25.52 -15.36 -5.15
N THR A 406 26.25 -15.64 -4.07
CA THR A 406 27.45 -16.49 -4.12
C THR A 406 27.13 -17.88 -4.67
N SER A 407 25.98 -18.45 -4.27
CA SER A 407 25.50 -19.74 -4.80
C SER A 407 25.18 -19.65 -6.30
N ILE A 408 24.49 -18.59 -6.74
CA ILE A 408 24.17 -18.36 -8.16
C ILE A 408 25.46 -18.21 -8.99
N VAL A 409 26.42 -17.41 -8.51
CA VAL A 409 27.71 -17.20 -9.18
C VAL A 409 28.49 -18.51 -9.30
N SER A 410 28.47 -19.35 -8.27
CA SER A 410 29.19 -20.63 -8.26
C SER A 410 28.60 -21.67 -9.22
N MET A 411 27.29 -21.61 -9.49
CA MET A 411 26.59 -22.58 -10.33
C MET A 411 26.47 -22.14 -11.79
N VAL A 412 26.24 -20.85 -12.02
CA VAL A 412 25.85 -20.30 -13.32
C VAL A 412 26.81 -19.24 -13.83
N SER A 413 27.42 -18.47 -12.92
CA SER A 413 28.34 -17.37 -13.26
C SER A 413 27.78 -16.40 -14.30
N PRO A 414 26.66 -15.69 -14.00
CA PRO A 414 26.05 -14.76 -14.94
C PRO A 414 26.92 -13.51 -15.19
N GLU A 415 26.70 -12.80 -16.30
CA GLU A 415 27.39 -11.54 -16.61
C GLU A 415 27.01 -10.42 -15.63
N VAL A 416 25.76 -10.45 -15.16
CA VAL A 416 25.19 -9.47 -14.23
C VAL A 416 24.15 -10.12 -13.32
N VAL A 417 24.04 -9.60 -12.10
CA VAL A 417 22.94 -9.91 -11.18
C VAL A 417 22.06 -8.68 -11.02
N ILE A 418 20.78 -8.83 -11.32
CA ILE A 418 19.76 -7.81 -11.08
C ILE A 418 19.14 -8.10 -9.72
N LEU A 419 19.21 -7.14 -8.80
CA LEU A 419 18.73 -7.30 -7.43
C LEU A 419 17.51 -6.42 -7.18
N CYS A 420 16.38 -7.07 -6.94
CA CYS A 420 15.19 -6.43 -6.40
C CYS A 420 15.06 -6.80 -4.91
N CYS A 421 15.54 -5.92 -4.03
CA CYS A 421 15.47 -6.12 -2.57
C CYS A 421 15.41 -4.78 -1.85
N THR A 422 14.27 -4.48 -1.21
CA THR A 422 14.06 -3.22 -0.49
C THR A 422 14.99 -3.07 0.71
N MET A 423 15.29 -4.17 1.41
CA MET A 423 16.10 -4.16 2.64
C MET A 423 17.58 -3.82 2.40
N ILE A 424 18.05 -3.83 1.16
CA ILE A 424 19.43 -3.49 0.79
C ILE A 424 19.41 -2.25 -0.12
N PRO A 425 19.30 -1.03 0.44
CA PRO A 425 19.29 0.19 -0.36
C PRO A 425 20.63 0.45 -1.07
N HIS A 426 21.75 0.06 -0.46
CA HIS A 426 23.10 0.33 -0.97
C HIS A 426 23.84 -0.96 -1.35
N ILE A 427 24.11 -1.15 -2.64
CA ILE A 427 24.80 -2.34 -3.18
C ILE A 427 26.23 -2.50 -2.64
N GLN A 428 26.90 -1.41 -2.25
CA GLN A 428 28.28 -1.47 -1.76
C GLN A 428 28.40 -2.25 -0.45
N GLU A 429 27.39 -2.16 0.43
CA GLU A 429 27.34 -2.97 1.66
C GLU A 429 27.23 -4.45 1.33
N LEU A 430 26.38 -4.80 0.37
CA LEU A 430 26.23 -6.17 -0.12
C LEU A 430 27.52 -6.70 -0.75
N LYS A 431 28.19 -5.91 -1.61
CA LYS A 431 29.47 -6.31 -2.21
C LYS A 431 30.54 -6.56 -1.15
N LYS A 432 30.61 -5.71 -0.12
CA LYS A 432 31.53 -5.89 1.00
C LYS A 432 31.23 -7.16 1.79
N GLU A 433 29.94 -7.47 2.03
CA GLU A 433 29.54 -8.73 2.66
C GLU A 433 29.91 -9.94 1.80
N MET A 434 29.76 -9.84 0.48
CA MET A 434 30.15 -10.90 -0.46
C MET A 434 31.65 -11.18 -0.49
N GLU A 435 32.52 -10.20 -0.21
CA GLU A 435 33.98 -10.40 -0.13
C GLU A 435 34.37 -11.42 0.96
N ASN A 436 33.49 -11.71 1.93
CA ASN A 436 33.68 -12.76 2.93
C ASN A 436 33.54 -14.18 2.37
N TYR A 437 32.81 -14.34 1.25
CA TYR A 437 32.47 -15.65 0.68
C TYR A 437 33.11 -15.89 -0.69
N LEU A 438 33.47 -14.82 -1.40
CA LEU A 438 33.97 -14.87 -2.76
C LEU A 438 35.11 -13.86 -2.97
N PRO A 439 36.23 -14.24 -3.62
CA PRO A 439 37.28 -13.28 -3.94
C PRO A 439 36.73 -12.13 -4.79
N LYS A 440 37.17 -10.90 -4.49
CA LYS A 440 36.65 -9.65 -5.07
C LYS A 440 36.53 -9.65 -6.60
N GLN A 441 37.48 -10.28 -7.29
CA GLN A 441 37.51 -10.37 -8.76
C GLN A 441 36.38 -11.22 -9.37
N TYR A 442 35.72 -12.07 -8.58
CA TYR A 442 34.61 -12.92 -9.03
C TYR A 442 33.24 -12.37 -8.60
N ILE A 443 33.18 -11.27 -7.85
CA ILE A 443 31.92 -10.61 -7.51
C ILE A 443 31.35 -9.99 -8.80
N PRO A 444 30.13 -10.38 -9.24
CA PRO A 444 29.57 -9.90 -10.50
C PRO A 444 29.19 -8.41 -10.44
N GLU A 445 28.91 -7.82 -11.60
CA GLU A 445 28.17 -6.57 -11.64
C GLU A 445 26.80 -6.79 -11.01
N ILE A 446 26.39 -5.90 -10.10
CA ILE A 446 25.09 -5.97 -9.43
C ILE A 446 24.37 -4.67 -9.72
N ILE A 447 23.18 -4.78 -10.31
CA ILE A 447 22.29 -3.65 -10.63
C ILE A 447 21.08 -3.76 -9.72
N LYS A 448 20.84 -2.74 -8.89
CA LYS A 448 19.63 -2.67 -8.06
C LYS A 448 18.47 -2.10 -8.86
N VAL A 449 17.33 -2.74 -8.74
CA VAL A 449 16.04 -2.24 -9.24
C VAL A 449 15.06 -2.17 -8.07
N ASP A 450 14.15 -1.20 -8.12
CA ASP A 450 13.19 -0.94 -7.04
C ASP A 450 11.78 -1.46 -7.35
N ASP A 451 11.51 -1.72 -8.63
CA ASP A 451 10.20 -2.09 -9.12
C ASP A 451 10.27 -3.46 -9.80
N LEU A 452 9.56 -4.44 -9.24
CA LEU A 452 9.40 -5.78 -9.83
C LEU A 452 8.25 -5.81 -10.85
N GLN A 453 7.21 -5.00 -10.62
CA GLN A 453 5.95 -5.02 -11.35
C GLN A 453 6.17 -4.72 -12.83
N GLU A 454 6.90 -3.65 -13.15
CA GLU A 454 7.13 -3.25 -14.55
C GLU A 454 7.85 -4.33 -15.36
N TYR A 455 8.90 -4.94 -14.79
CA TYR A 455 9.59 -6.05 -15.45
C TYR A 455 8.69 -7.27 -15.58
N THR A 456 7.84 -7.54 -14.59
CA THR A 456 6.92 -8.67 -14.62
C THR A 456 5.85 -8.49 -15.71
N LEU A 457 5.24 -7.31 -15.82
CA LEU A 457 4.25 -7.02 -16.87
C LEU A 457 4.87 -7.09 -18.27
N LEU A 458 6.08 -6.55 -18.45
CA LEU A 458 6.79 -6.63 -19.74
C LEU A 458 7.20 -8.05 -20.07
N GLY A 459 7.75 -8.79 -19.11
CA GLY A 459 8.14 -10.18 -19.31
C GLY A 459 6.96 -11.09 -19.64
N GLN A 460 5.80 -10.84 -19.03
CA GLN A 460 4.60 -11.65 -19.28
C GLN A 460 4.11 -11.46 -20.71
N LEU A 461 4.16 -10.23 -21.23
CA LEU A 461 3.91 -9.95 -22.64
C LEU A 461 4.84 -10.79 -23.54
N ILE A 462 6.14 -10.81 -23.25
CA ILE A 462 7.12 -11.56 -24.06
C ILE A 462 6.83 -13.06 -24.02
N LEU A 463 6.55 -13.63 -22.85
CA LEU A 463 6.20 -15.05 -22.72
C LEU A 463 4.92 -15.39 -23.51
N CYS A 464 3.91 -14.51 -23.50
CA CYS A 464 2.71 -14.70 -24.32
C CYS A 464 3.02 -14.69 -25.81
N ILE A 465 3.90 -13.81 -26.28
CA ILE A 465 4.30 -13.75 -27.70
C ILE A 465 5.10 -15.01 -28.09
N GLU A 466 5.90 -15.57 -27.18
CA GLU A 466 6.67 -16.79 -27.44
C GLU A 466 5.81 -18.04 -27.55
N GLU A 467 4.77 -18.18 -26.72
CA GLU A 467 3.81 -19.31 -26.78
C GLU A 467 2.91 -19.29 -28.02
N GLN A 468 2.82 -18.16 -28.73
CA GLN A 468 2.07 -18.05 -29.98
C GLN A 468 2.85 -18.54 -31.22
N LYS A 469 4.17 -18.79 -31.10
CA LYS A 469 5.03 -19.25 -32.20
C LYS A 469 5.07 -20.76 -32.30
#